data_AF-A0A6P1W0L7-F1
#
_entry.id   AF-A0A6P1W0L7-F1
#
_cell.length_a   1.000
_cell.length_b   1.000
_cell.length_c   1.000
_cell.angle_alpha   90.00
_cell.angle_beta   90.00
_cell.angle_gamma   90.00
#
_symmetry.space_group_name_H-M   'P 1'
#
loop_
_entity.id
_entity.type
_entity.pdbx_description
1 polymer ?
#
loop_
_entity_poly.entity_id
_entity_poly.type
_entity_poly.pdbx_seq_one_letter_code
_entity_poly.pdbx_strand_id
1 'polypeptide(L)'
;MQRFLLFFCLLACFVINSCSDASTSRQNASSEIKPTAIRYDGQTYQLLRYGKPYFIQGAGGVSYLNQLKACGGNSIRIWDDLEAGPILKQAHTLGLTVLFGLWVEREMEGFDYDDQSAVDRQYERIRKIVLKYRSQPALLMWCVGNEWAQAADNFKVFDEVNRIAKLVHELDPDHPVTTVISPDNERAVWLVRQRCPAIDILAVNSYKLTEKLGEIFKKGGWDKPYLISEYGAQAYWETPTTPWEAPIEPTSLQKDQYVTQIYRNYIGSRPPNCLGSYLFYWGYKQEETQTWFSVFDEQGRSSPLVDLVQLLWTGKKPANQAPVVQSLLIDGQNITHKSFTGSPSFHRAQLVTTDPERDSLTYHWEIKRRAQHSADYVGTPLPALKGLIQETSGASITFNLPRQPGSYRLFAYAYDTHRHVATANFAFQVTESESDN
;
A
#
# COMPACT_ATOMS: atom_id res chain seq x y z
N MET A 1 60.93 34.77 75.88
CA MET A 1 59.45 34.76 75.77
C MET A 1 59.08 33.63 74.82
N GLN A 2 58.49 32.54 75.33
CA GLN A 2 57.14 32.04 74.97
C GLN A 2 56.94 31.85 73.44
N ARG A 3 56.48 30.74 72.86
CA ARG A 3 55.75 29.53 73.28
C ARG A 3 55.47 28.71 71.99
N PHE A 4 55.41 27.37 72.09
CA PHE A 4 54.45 26.44 71.40
C PHE A 4 54.45 26.33 69.85
N LEU A 5 54.08 25.23 69.17
CA LEU A 5 53.87 23.78 69.39
C LEU A 5 53.42 23.20 68.01
N LEU A 6 53.56 21.88 67.78
CA LEU A 6 52.82 21.00 66.82
C LEU A 6 53.13 21.11 65.30
N PHE A 7 53.10 20.06 64.45
CA PHE A 7 53.15 18.58 64.50
C PHE A 7 53.03 18.05 63.03
N PHE A 8 53.36 16.76 62.82
CA PHE A 8 53.00 15.85 61.69
C PHE A 8 53.86 15.96 60.41
N CYS A 9 54.82 15.04 60.18
CA CYS A 9 54.72 13.66 59.62
C CYS A 9 54.93 13.63 58.09
N LEU A 10 55.89 12.85 57.57
CA LEU A 10 55.77 11.42 57.26
C LEU A 10 57.07 10.93 56.58
N LEU A 11 57.51 9.76 57.00
CA LEU A 11 58.56 8.94 56.39
C LEU A 11 57.91 7.61 55.95
N ALA A 12 58.43 7.03 54.87
CA ALA A 12 58.46 5.58 54.53
C ALA A 12 57.74 5.11 53.25
N CYS A 13 58.57 4.80 52.25
CA CYS A 13 58.80 3.49 51.60
C CYS A 13 57.70 2.73 50.81
N PHE A 14 58.22 2.03 49.77
CA PHE A 14 57.70 0.84 49.05
C PHE A 14 56.56 1.13 48.04
N VAL A 15 56.48 0.58 46.81
CA VAL A 15 56.92 -0.71 46.21
C VAL A 15 57.07 -0.51 44.69
N ILE A 16 58.09 -1.13 44.08
CA ILE A 16 58.18 -1.38 42.64
C ILE A 16 57.37 -2.65 42.37
N ASN A 17 56.38 -2.61 41.48
CA ASN A 17 55.87 -3.83 40.87
C ASN A 17 55.51 -3.64 39.39
N SER A 18 56.18 -4.48 38.60
CA SER A 18 55.96 -4.83 37.21
C SER A 18 54.48 -5.00 36.85
N CYS A 19 54.06 -4.38 35.74
CA CYS A 19 52.92 -4.85 34.96
C CYS A 19 53.38 -5.03 33.52
N SER A 20 53.41 -6.29 33.12
CA SER A 20 53.49 -6.79 31.77
C SER A 20 52.36 -6.21 30.92
N ASP A 21 52.71 -5.44 29.89
CA ASP A 21 51.80 -5.06 28.82
C ASP A 21 51.46 -6.31 27.99
N ALA A 22 50.42 -7.01 28.43
CA ALA A 22 49.69 -7.93 27.58
C ALA A 22 49.01 -7.09 26.49
N SER A 23 49.53 -7.23 25.27
CA SER A 23 48.94 -6.77 24.02
C SER A 23 47.63 -7.53 23.76
N THR A 24 46.58 -7.19 24.52
CA THR A 24 45.23 -7.59 24.20
C THR A 24 44.81 -6.76 23.00
N SER A 25 44.88 -7.36 21.81
CA SER A 25 44.26 -6.84 20.61
C SER A 25 42.77 -6.64 20.88
N ARG A 26 42.39 -5.42 21.26
CA ARG A 26 41.00 -4.97 21.10
C ARG A 26 40.75 -4.97 19.60
N GLN A 27 40.19 -6.07 19.11
CA GLN A 27 39.37 -6.03 17.92
C GLN A 27 38.16 -5.14 18.24
N ASN A 28 38.37 -3.83 18.16
CA ASN A 28 37.30 -2.90 17.88
C ASN A 28 36.94 -3.09 16.41
N ALA A 29 36.29 -4.21 16.09
CA ALA A 29 35.37 -4.21 14.98
C ALA A 29 34.22 -3.31 15.42
N SER A 30 34.28 -2.02 15.08
CA SER A 30 33.06 -1.25 14.96
C SER A 30 32.23 -1.97 13.92
N SER A 31 31.33 -2.87 14.34
CA SER A 31 30.36 -3.45 13.42
C SER A 31 29.57 -2.27 12.88
N GLU A 32 29.87 -1.89 11.64
CA GLU A 32 29.18 -0.81 10.98
C GLU A 32 27.67 -1.11 11.06
N ILE A 33 26.91 -0.19 11.63
CA ILE A 33 25.48 -0.42 11.86
C ILE A 33 24.83 -0.45 10.48
N LYS A 34 24.35 -1.63 10.07
CA LYS A 34 23.67 -1.81 8.78
C LYS A 34 22.54 -0.78 8.61
N PRO A 35 22.35 -0.23 7.40
CA PRO A 35 21.22 0.63 7.07
C PRO A 35 19.89 0.02 7.47
N THR A 36 19.64 -1.23 7.10
CA THR A 36 18.44 -1.96 7.51
C THR A 36 18.80 -3.37 7.99
N ALA A 37 18.15 -3.83 9.05
CA ALA A 37 18.34 -5.20 9.55
C ALA A 37 17.04 -5.79 10.10
N ILE A 38 16.91 -7.11 10.01
CA ILE A 38 15.91 -7.87 10.75
C ILE A 38 16.59 -8.45 12.00
N ARG A 39 16.00 -8.23 13.16
CA ARG A 39 16.47 -8.77 14.44
C ARG A 39 15.40 -9.61 15.09
N TYR A 40 15.75 -10.83 15.48
CA TYR A 40 14.95 -11.66 16.35
C TYR A 40 15.32 -11.36 17.82
N ASP A 41 14.32 -11.10 18.68
CA ASP A 41 14.53 -10.77 20.09
C ASP A 41 14.36 -11.96 21.06
N GLY A 42 14.11 -13.15 20.52
CA GLY A 42 13.80 -14.36 21.30
C GLY A 42 12.32 -14.75 21.26
N GLN A 43 11.44 -13.82 20.85
CA GLN A 43 10.00 -14.07 20.69
C GLN A 43 9.49 -13.67 19.32
N THR A 44 9.91 -12.50 18.82
CA THR A 44 9.41 -11.94 17.55
C THR A 44 10.54 -11.30 16.74
N TYR A 45 10.25 -11.06 15.46
CA TYR A 45 11.12 -10.30 14.58
C TYR A 45 10.77 -8.81 14.57
N GLN A 46 11.82 -7.98 14.54
CA GLN A 46 11.72 -6.53 14.44
C GLN A 46 12.59 -6.02 13.29
N LEU A 47 12.04 -5.10 12.50
CA LEU A 47 12.77 -4.33 11.51
C LEU A 47 13.50 -3.17 12.20
N LEU A 48 14.77 -2.99 11.86
CA LEU A 48 15.62 -1.92 12.35
C LEU A 48 16.08 -1.04 11.20
N ARG A 49 16.04 0.28 11.41
CA ARG A 49 16.69 1.28 10.54
C ARG A 49 17.82 1.94 11.31
N TYR A 50 19.07 1.74 10.87
CA TYR A 50 20.27 2.17 11.59
C TYR A 50 20.24 1.82 13.09
N GLY A 51 19.91 0.55 13.39
CA GLY A 51 19.85 0.01 14.75
C GLY A 51 18.62 0.41 15.59
N LYS A 52 17.74 1.27 15.09
CA LYS A 52 16.52 1.70 15.79
C LYS A 52 15.29 0.93 15.31
N PRO A 53 14.37 0.51 16.21
CA PRO A 53 13.09 -0.06 15.84
C PRO A 53 12.37 0.74 14.76
N TYR A 54 11.88 0.06 13.74
CA TYR A 54 11.21 0.65 12.59
C TYR A 54 9.96 -0.16 12.25
N PHE A 55 8.79 0.39 12.55
CA PHE A 55 7.50 -0.18 12.13
C PHE A 55 7.00 0.59 10.90
N ILE A 56 6.66 -0.12 9.83
CA ILE A 56 6.31 0.50 8.56
C ILE A 56 4.88 1.06 8.64
N GLN A 57 4.79 2.39 8.58
CA GLN A 57 3.56 3.15 8.37
C GLN A 57 3.65 3.74 6.97
N GLY A 58 3.46 2.88 5.97
CA GLY A 58 3.79 3.17 4.60
C GLY A 58 2.58 3.34 3.69
N ALA A 59 2.85 3.77 2.46
CA ALA A 59 1.87 3.77 1.39
C ALA A 59 2.50 3.29 0.07
N GLY A 60 1.72 2.62 -0.78
CA GLY A 60 2.15 2.16 -2.10
C GLY A 60 1.76 3.18 -3.17
N GLY A 61 2.74 3.72 -3.90
CA GLY A 61 2.51 4.79 -4.87
C GLY A 61 3.80 5.51 -5.28
N VAL A 62 3.71 6.38 -6.27
CA VAL A 62 4.85 7.11 -6.84
C VAL A 62 4.74 8.64 -6.70
N SER A 63 3.73 9.13 -5.97
CA SER A 63 3.36 10.55 -5.93
C SER A 63 3.00 11.03 -4.52
N TYR A 64 2.81 12.33 -4.33
CA TYR A 64 2.37 12.95 -3.07
C TYR A 64 3.20 12.57 -1.82
N LEU A 65 4.53 12.46 -1.95
CA LEU A 65 5.42 12.11 -0.84
C LEU A 65 5.42 13.17 0.29
N ASN A 66 5.21 14.45 -0.04
CA ASN A 66 5.08 15.51 0.97
C ASN A 66 3.85 15.27 1.85
N GLN A 67 2.71 14.95 1.25
CA GLN A 67 1.48 14.60 1.95
C GLN A 67 1.66 13.32 2.76
N LEU A 68 2.33 12.30 2.20
CA LEU A 68 2.64 11.07 2.94
C LEU A 68 3.40 11.37 4.22
N LYS A 69 4.44 12.20 4.14
CA LYS A 69 5.22 12.64 5.30
C LYS A 69 4.38 13.46 6.28
N ALA A 70 3.56 14.40 5.77
CA ALA A 70 2.73 15.26 6.60
C ALA A 70 1.69 14.49 7.41
N CYS A 71 1.12 13.43 6.83
CA CYS A 71 0.19 12.53 7.51
C CYS A 71 0.88 11.53 8.47
N GLY A 72 2.20 11.62 8.65
CA GLY A 72 2.95 10.75 9.56
C GLY A 72 3.43 9.43 8.95
N GLY A 73 3.28 9.25 7.64
CA GLY A 73 3.87 8.13 6.93
C GLY A 73 5.40 8.18 6.97
N ASN A 74 6.02 7.00 6.96
CA ASN A 74 7.48 6.86 7.05
C ASN A 74 8.11 6.12 5.86
N SER A 75 7.32 5.47 5.00
CA SER A 75 7.85 4.67 3.90
C SER A 75 6.94 4.70 2.67
N ILE A 76 7.53 4.63 1.48
CA ILE A 76 6.82 4.49 0.21
C ILE A 76 7.22 3.17 -0.46
N ARG A 77 6.24 2.44 -1.00
CA ARG A 77 6.48 1.25 -1.84
C ARG A 77 6.34 1.61 -3.31
N ILE A 78 7.31 1.20 -4.11
CA ILE A 78 7.29 1.26 -5.58
C ILE A 78 7.46 -0.15 -6.15
N TRP A 79 6.97 -0.42 -7.37
CA TRP A 79 6.92 -1.76 -7.96
C TRP A 79 8.10 -2.08 -8.90
N ASP A 80 8.77 -1.05 -9.41
CA ASP A 80 9.85 -1.18 -10.38
C ASP A 80 10.83 0.02 -10.28
N ASP A 81 11.74 0.12 -11.25
CA ASP A 81 12.71 1.21 -11.33
C ASP A 81 12.26 2.41 -12.18
N LEU A 82 11.00 2.46 -12.62
CA LEU A 82 10.43 3.61 -13.33
C LEU A 82 10.40 4.81 -12.39
N GLU A 83 11.03 5.91 -12.79
CA GLU A 83 11.17 7.13 -11.97
C GLU A 83 11.80 6.93 -10.58
N ALA A 84 12.44 5.78 -10.33
CA ALA A 84 12.94 5.45 -8.99
C ALA A 84 14.04 6.41 -8.50
N GLY A 85 14.88 6.94 -9.39
CA GLY A 85 15.92 7.92 -9.02
C GLY A 85 15.35 9.18 -8.37
N PRO A 86 14.46 9.93 -9.05
CA PRO A 86 13.74 11.05 -8.47
C PRO A 86 12.97 10.70 -7.18
N ILE A 87 12.27 9.56 -7.14
CA ILE A 87 11.50 9.13 -5.96
C ILE A 87 12.41 8.89 -4.75
N LEU A 88 13.51 8.14 -4.92
CA LEU A 88 14.49 7.88 -3.86
C LEU A 88 15.11 9.18 -3.33
N LYS A 89 15.44 10.12 -4.23
CA LYS A 89 15.99 11.42 -3.84
C LYS A 89 14.98 12.21 -3.00
N GLN A 90 13.71 12.28 -3.43
CA GLN A 90 12.67 12.99 -2.70
C GLN A 90 12.36 12.31 -1.36
N ALA A 91 12.27 10.98 -1.34
CA ALA A 91 12.08 10.21 -0.12
C ALA A 91 13.19 10.51 0.89
N HIS A 92 14.46 10.50 0.45
CA HIS A 92 15.59 10.86 1.31
C HIS A 92 15.46 12.28 1.87
N THR A 93 15.14 13.29 1.04
CA THR A 93 14.94 14.68 1.48
C THR A 93 13.85 14.80 2.55
N LEU A 94 12.80 13.97 2.49
CA LEU A 94 11.69 13.97 3.44
C LEU A 94 11.91 13.06 4.66
N GLY A 95 13.05 12.35 4.71
CA GLY A 95 13.30 11.32 5.73
C GLY A 95 12.30 10.17 5.66
N LEU A 96 11.82 9.86 4.45
CA LEU A 96 11.06 8.66 4.12
C LEU A 96 12.01 7.56 3.65
N THR A 97 11.58 6.32 3.78
CA THR A 97 12.28 5.16 3.23
C THR A 97 11.53 4.56 2.03
N VAL A 98 12.18 3.72 1.23
CA VAL A 98 11.62 3.11 0.02
C VAL A 98 11.70 1.60 0.07
N LEU A 99 10.55 0.92 -0.02
CA LEU A 99 10.48 -0.49 -0.42
C LEU A 99 10.57 -0.55 -1.94
N PHE A 100 11.72 -0.99 -2.45
CA PHE A 100 12.05 -0.91 -3.87
C PHE A 100 11.67 -2.22 -4.58
N GLY A 101 10.69 -2.15 -5.47
CA GLY A 101 10.29 -3.27 -6.32
C GLY A 101 11.28 -3.59 -7.43
N LEU A 102 11.62 -4.86 -7.55
CA LEU A 102 12.34 -5.45 -8.67
C LEU A 102 11.32 -6.24 -9.47
N TRP A 103 10.88 -5.70 -10.61
CA TRP A 103 9.85 -6.35 -11.43
C TRP A 103 10.34 -7.71 -11.95
N VAL A 104 9.60 -8.75 -11.57
CA VAL A 104 9.75 -10.14 -12.01
C VAL A 104 8.53 -10.45 -12.86
N GLU A 105 8.76 -10.89 -14.10
CA GLU A 105 7.69 -11.17 -15.06
C GLU A 105 6.76 -12.28 -14.56
N ARG A 106 5.48 -12.19 -14.90
CA ARG A 106 4.46 -13.13 -14.41
C ARG A 106 4.04 -14.09 -15.52
N GLU A 107 3.89 -15.36 -15.17
CA GLU A 107 3.45 -16.40 -16.12
C GLU A 107 2.05 -16.10 -16.65
N MET A 108 1.15 -15.59 -15.81
CA MET A 108 -0.19 -15.16 -16.21
C MET A 108 -0.21 -14.03 -17.24
N GLU A 109 0.92 -13.34 -17.45
CA GLU A 109 1.11 -12.30 -18.49
C GLU A 109 1.82 -12.84 -19.74
N GLY A 110 2.03 -14.15 -19.82
CA GLY A 110 2.63 -14.85 -20.96
C GLY A 110 4.14 -15.04 -20.88
N PHE A 111 4.78 -14.81 -19.73
CA PHE A 111 6.20 -15.09 -19.55
C PHE A 111 6.46 -16.60 -19.36
N ASP A 112 7.33 -17.16 -20.21
CA ASP A 112 7.70 -18.57 -20.17
C ASP A 112 8.98 -18.81 -19.35
N TYR A 113 8.83 -19.44 -18.19
CA TYR A 113 9.97 -19.82 -17.33
C TYR A 113 10.77 -21.03 -17.83
N ASP A 114 10.36 -21.67 -18.93
CA ASP A 114 11.16 -22.66 -19.65
C ASP A 114 12.10 -22.02 -20.70
N ASP A 115 11.85 -20.77 -21.13
CA ASP A 115 12.80 -19.99 -21.93
C ASP A 115 13.93 -19.44 -21.03
N GLN A 116 14.99 -20.24 -20.89
CA GLN A 116 16.17 -19.85 -20.11
C GLN A 116 16.80 -18.53 -20.59
N SER A 117 16.74 -18.23 -21.89
CA SER A 117 17.30 -16.97 -22.41
C SER A 117 16.48 -15.76 -21.95
N ALA A 118 15.15 -15.89 -21.86
CA ALA A 118 14.29 -14.84 -21.27
C ALA A 118 14.54 -14.66 -19.77
N VAL A 119 14.64 -15.77 -19.04
CA VAL A 119 14.95 -15.77 -17.60
C VAL A 119 16.31 -15.10 -17.32
N ASP A 120 17.34 -15.40 -18.12
CA ASP A 120 18.67 -14.80 -17.96
C ASP A 120 18.68 -13.30 -18.29
N ARG A 121 17.89 -12.85 -19.29
CA ARG A 121 17.72 -11.42 -19.58
C ARG A 121 17.07 -10.67 -18.42
N GLN A 122 16.04 -11.25 -17.79
CA GLN A 122 15.41 -10.69 -16.60
C GLN A 122 16.42 -10.56 -15.45
N TYR A 123 17.18 -11.61 -15.18
CA TYR A 123 18.19 -11.61 -14.12
C TYR A 123 19.24 -10.53 -14.32
N GLU A 124 19.78 -10.39 -15.54
CA GLU A 124 20.76 -9.35 -15.86
C GLU A 124 20.17 -7.93 -15.82
N ARG A 125 18.88 -7.76 -16.18
CA ARG A 125 18.16 -6.50 -15.98
C ARG A 125 18.11 -6.13 -14.50
N ILE A 126 17.65 -7.06 -13.66
CA ILE A 126 17.53 -6.84 -12.21
C ILE A 126 18.91 -6.59 -11.57
N ARG A 127 19.93 -7.33 -11.98
CA ARG A 127 21.32 -7.14 -11.54
C ARG A 127 21.79 -5.69 -11.71
N LYS A 128 21.52 -5.09 -12.88
CA LYS A 128 21.88 -3.70 -13.17
C LYS A 128 21.13 -2.71 -12.28
N ILE A 129 19.85 -2.98 -12.00
CA ILE A 129 19.03 -2.15 -11.09
C ILE A 129 19.61 -2.17 -9.67
N VAL A 130 19.92 -3.36 -9.14
CA VAL A 130 20.50 -3.52 -7.79
C VAL A 130 21.82 -2.76 -7.67
N LEU A 131 22.74 -2.94 -8.62
CA LEU A 131 24.02 -2.21 -8.64
C LEU A 131 23.84 -0.69 -8.68
N LYS A 132 22.82 -0.21 -9.39
CA LYS A 132 22.53 1.22 -9.55
C LYS A 132 21.99 1.86 -8.26
N TYR A 133 21.15 1.16 -7.50
CA TYR A 133 20.43 1.77 -6.36
C TYR A 133 20.79 1.22 -4.97
N ARG A 134 21.62 0.18 -4.82
CA ARG A 134 22.00 -0.40 -3.51
C ARG A 134 22.56 0.59 -2.48
N SER A 135 23.19 1.66 -2.93
CA SER A 135 23.80 2.67 -2.05
C SER A 135 22.90 3.90 -1.81
N GLN A 136 21.60 3.81 -2.13
CA GLN A 136 20.68 4.93 -1.98
C GLN A 136 20.25 5.10 -0.51
N PRO A 137 20.42 6.28 0.11
CA PRO A 137 20.14 6.46 1.54
C PRO A 137 18.68 6.26 1.95
N ALA A 138 17.73 6.38 1.03
CA ALA A 138 16.31 6.13 1.31
C ALA A 138 15.92 4.65 1.17
N LEU A 139 16.77 3.80 0.59
CA LEU A 139 16.43 2.38 0.40
C LEU A 139 16.20 1.71 1.76
N LEU A 140 15.03 1.07 1.91
CA LEU A 140 14.68 0.29 3.09
C LEU A 140 15.05 -1.18 2.89
N MET A 141 14.53 -1.78 1.82
CA MET A 141 14.67 -3.19 1.47
C MET A 141 14.26 -3.40 0.01
N TRP A 142 14.70 -4.51 -0.58
CA TRP A 142 14.37 -4.91 -1.95
C TRP A 142 13.17 -5.85 -1.98
N CYS A 143 12.25 -5.64 -2.93
CA CYS A 143 11.08 -6.48 -3.15
C CYS A 143 11.21 -7.22 -4.47
N VAL A 144 11.55 -8.50 -4.44
CA VAL A 144 11.70 -9.34 -5.63
C VAL A 144 10.31 -9.78 -6.11
N GLY A 145 9.79 -9.08 -7.11
CA GLY A 145 8.51 -9.37 -7.75
C GLY A 145 7.27 -8.92 -6.97
N ASN A 146 6.14 -8.92 -7.67
CA ASN A 146 4.81 -8.65 -7.14
C ASN A 146 3.83 -9.68 -7.73
N GLU A 147 3.22 -10.50 -6.88
CA GLU A 147 2.17 -11.46 -7.27
C GLU A 147 2.59 -12.41 -8.41
N TRP A 148 3.90 -12.67 -8.54
CA TRP A 148 4.45 -13.58 -9.56
C TRP A 148 4.01 -15.04 -9.37
N ALA A 149 3.54 -15.39 -8.18
CA ALA A 149 2.99 -16.71 -7.86
C ALA A 149 1.51 -16.85 -8.23
N GLN A 150 0.84 -15.74 -8.61
CA GLN A 150 -0.58 -15.75 -8.95
C GLN A 150 -0.78 -16.53 -10.27
N ALA A 151 -1.62 -17.57 -10.19
CA ALA A 151 -1.86 -18.49 -11.31
C ALA A 151 -0.59 -19.08 -11.95
N ALA A 152 0.50 -19.20 -11.18
CA ALA A 152 1.73 -19.83 -11.65
C ALA A 152 1.63 -21.36 -11.59
N ASP A 153 1.80 -22.00 -12.73
CA ASP A 153 1.87 -23.45 -12.90
C ASP A 153 3.31 -23.95 -12.97
N ASN A 154 4.23 -23.14 -13.50
CA ASN A 154 5.65 -23.48 -13.59
C ASN A 154 6.41 -23.12 -12.31
N PHE A 155 6.75 -24.12 -11.47
CA PHE A 155 7.48 -23.88 -10.22
C PHE A 155 8.88 -23.28 -10.39
N LYS A 156 9.44 -23.23 -11.60
CA LYS A 156 10.73 -22.55 -11.86
C LYS A 156 10.72 -21.08 -11.49
N VAL A 157 9.56 -20.41 -11.50
CA VAL A 157 9.46 -19.02 -11.02
C VAL A 157 9.91 -18.87 -9.57
N PHE A 158 9.61 -19.84 -8.71
CA PHE A 158 10.05 -19.81 -7.30
C PHE A 158 11.58 -19.94 -7.20
N ASP A 159 12.17 -20.81 -8.02
CA ASP A 159 13.62 -21.00 -8.07
C ASP A 159 14.31 -19.73 -8.60
N GLU A 160 13.71 -19.06 -9.59
CA GLU A 160 14.20 -17.80 -10.13
C GLU A 160 14.11 -16.65 -9.12
N VAL A 161 12.99 -16.51 -8.41
CA VAL A 161 12.83 -15.51 -7.33
C VAL A 161 13.88 -15.73 -6.24
N ASN A 162 14.14 -17.00 -5.87
CA ASN A 162 15.21 -17.32 -4.94
C ASN A 162 16.60 -16.98 -5.49
N ARG A 163 16.84 -17.24 -6.78
CA ARG A 163 18.11 -16.92 -7.45
C ARG A 163 18.36 -15.41 -7.47
N ILE A 164 17.33 -14.61 -7.75
CA ILE A 164 17.38 -13.15 -7.69
C ILE A 164 17.60 -12.67 -6.24
N ALA A 165 16.92 -13.27 -5.26
CA ALA A 165 17.14 -12.91 -3.86
C ALA A 165 18.59 -13.15 -3.41
N LYS A 166 19.21 -14.27 -3.82
CA LYS A 166 20.64 -14.53 -3.59
C LYS A 166 21.54 -13.50 -4.26
N LEU A 167 21.25 -13.13 -5.51
CA LEU A 167 21.97 -12.06 -6.21
C LEU A 167 21.91 -10.74 -5.44
N VAL A 168 20.73 -10.38 -4.92
CA VAL A 168 20.59 -9.14 -4.13
C VAL A 168 21.47 -9.20 -2.90
N HIS A 169 21.45 -10.30 -2.13
CA HIS A 169 22.31 -10.46 -0.96
C HIS A 169 23.81 -10.37 -1.28
N GLU A 170 24.24 -10.92 -2.42
CA GLU A 170 25.63 -10.85 -2.88
C GLU A 170 26.05 -9.42 -3.24
N LEU A 171 25.15 -8.66 -3.86
CA LEU A 171 25.43 -7.30 -4.33
C LEU A 171 25.16 -6.22 -3.28
N ASP A 172 24.24 -6.45 -2.35
CA ASP A 172 23.78 -5.51 -1.35
C ASP A 172 23.55 -6.23 -0.01
N PRO A 173 24.61 -6.45 0.77
CA PRO A 173 24.51 -7.11 2.07
C PRO A 173 23.88 -6.21 3.15
N ASP A 174 23.55 -4.95 2.82
CA ASP A 174 23.11 -3.92 3.76
C ASP A 174 21.59 -3.83 3.90
N HIS A 175 20.84 -4.43 2.97
CA HIS A 175 19.38 -4.35 2.91
C HIS A 175 18.74 -5.74 2.83
N PRO A 176 17.66 -6.00 3.60
CA PRO A 176 16.89 -7.24 3.48
C PRO A 176 16.21 -7.38 2.12
N VAL A 177 15.81 -8.62 1.82
CA VAL A 177 15.06 -9.01 0.63
C VAL A 177 13.69 -9.57 1.03
N THR A 178 12.65 -9.00 0.45
CA THR A 178 11.26 -9.47 0.53
C THR A 178 10.75 -9.91 -0.84
N THR A 179 9.62 -10.60 -0.86
CA THR A 179 8.84 -10.91 -2.07
C THR A 179 7.37 -10.74 -1.76
N VAL A 180 6.58 -10.34 -2.76
CA VAL A 180 5.13 -10.15 -2.61
C VAL A 180 4.36 -11.25 -3.31
N ILE A 181 3.45 -11.90 -2.59
CA ILE A 181 2.45 -12.84 -3.14
C ILE A 181 1.05 -12.44 -2.69
N SER A 182 0.02 -12.85 -3.45
CA SER A 182 -1.36 -12.86 -2.95
C SER A 182 -1.52 -14.06 -1.99
N PRO A 183 -2.07 -13.89 -0.77
CA PRO A 183 -2.19 -14.95 0.22
C PRO A 183 -3.41 -15.85 -0.03
N ASP A 184 -3.71 -16.15 -1.29
CA ASP A 184 -4.99 -16.78 -1.69
C ASP A 184 -5.14 -18.21 -1.17
N ASN A 185 -4.03 -18.88 -0.88
CA ASN A 185 -4.00 -20.18 -0.23
C ASN A 185 -2.66 -20.44 0.50
N GLU A 186 -2.68 -21.39 1.44
CA GLU A 186 -1.50 -21.82 2.21
C GLU A 186 -0.41 -22.48 1.37
N ARG A 187 -0.75 -23.01 0.18
CA ARG A 187 0.20 -23.69 -0.71
C ARG A 187 1.22 -22.71 -1.27
N ALA A 188 0.81 -21.51 -1.67
CA ALA A 188 1.72 -20.48 -2.15
C ALA A 188 2.75 -20.10 -1.07
N VAL A 189 2.29 -19.90 0.17
CA VAL A 189 3.15 -19.63 1.33
C VAL A 189 4.13 -20.79 1.59
N TRP A 190 3.64 -22.02 1.55
CA TRP A 190 4.49 -23.21 1.71
C TRP A 190 5.55 -23.31 0.61
N LEU A 191 5.20 -23.04 -0.65
CA LEU A 191 6.14 -23.05 -1.77
C LEU A 191 7.23 -21.98 -1.61
N VAL A 192 6.87 -20.75 -1.22
CA VAL A 192 7.86 -19.71 -0.92
C VAL A 192 8.81 -20.16 0.18
N ARG A 193 8.28 -20.75 1.27
CA ARG A 193 9.12 -21.30 2.34
C ARG A 193 10.09 -22.37 1.85
N GLN A 194 9.64 -23.28 0.98
CA GLN A 194 10.48 -24.40 0.50
C GLN A 194 11.51 -23.97 -0.55
N ARG A 195 11.11 -23.11 -1.49
CA ARG A 195 11.87 -22.82 -2.70
C ARG A 195 12.57 -21.47 -2.70
N CYS A 196 12.14 -20.54 -1.84
CA CYS A 196 12.72 -19.20 -1.71
C CYS A 196 13.42 -18.96 -0.36
N PRO A 197 14.35 -19.83 0.11
CA PRO A 197 14.98 -19.67 1.42
C PRO A 197 15.82 -18.39 1.57
N ALA A 198 16.23 -17.74 0.47
CA ALA A 198 16.96 -16.47 0.51
C ALA A 198 16.07 -15.24 0.76
N ILE A 199 14.74 -15.42 0.82
CA ILE A 199 13.80 -14.37 1.22
C ILE A 199 13.82 -14.24 2.75
N ASP A 200 14.03 -13.01 3.21
CA ASP A 200 14.07 -12.68 4.64
C ASP A 200 12.67 -12.47 5.22
N ILE A 201 11.80 -11.82 4.43
CA ILE A 201 10.47 -11.34 4.82
C ILE A 201 9.45 -11.78 3.77
N LEU A 202 8.29 -12.27 4.18
CA LEU A 202 7.17 -12.50 3.25
C LEU A 202 6.27 -11.27 3.24
N ALA A 203 6.15 -10.61 2.10
CA ALA A 203 5.16 -9.57 1.91
C ALA A 203 3.89 -10.14 1.24
N VAL A 204 2.73 -9.62 1.63
CA VAL A 204 1.44 -10.04 1.07
C VAL A 204 0.59 -8.85 0.64
N ASN A 205 0.03 -8.93 -0.56
CA ASN A 205 -1.06 -8.04 -0.97
C ASN A 205 -2.35 -8.59 -0.37
N SER A 206 -2.91 -7.90 0.62
CA SER A 206 -3.97 -8.46 1.44
C SER A 206 -5.00 -7.41 1.82
N TYR A 207 -6.21 -7.62 1.32
CA TYR A 207 -7.38 -6.79 1.62
C TYR A 207 -8.24 -7.54 2.66
N LYS A 208 -9.31 -8.24 2.26
CA LYS A 208 -10.18 -8.99 3.19
C LYS A 208 -9.50 -10.18 3.82
N LEU A 209 -8.56 -10.81 3.11
CA LEU A 209 -7.79 -11.94 3.62
C LEU A 209 -6.87 -11.58 4.79
N THR A 210 -6.70 -10.30 5.11
CA THR A 210 -5.90 -9.83 6.24
C THR A 210 -6.34 -10.46 7.55
N GLU A 211 -7.64 -10.68 7.73
CA GLU A 211 -8.21 -11.32 8.92
C GLU A 211 -7.76 -12.78 9.10
N LYS A 212 -7.34 -13.43 8.01
CA LYS A 212 -6.99 -14.86 7.95
C LYS A 212 -5.48 -15.11 7.84
N LEU A 213 -4.65 -14.08 7.72
CA LEU A 213 -3.21 -14.23 7.50
C LEU A 213 -2.54 -15.11 8.56
N GLY A 214 -2.92 -14.98 9.83
CA GLY A 214 -2.39 -15.82 10.90
C GLY A 214 -2.61 -17.32 10.67
N GLU A 215 -3.80 -17.72 10.20
CA GLU A 215 -4.08 -19.12 9.86
C GLU A 215 -3.36 -19.56 8.58
N ILE A 216 -3.34 -18.70 7.55
CA ILE A 216 -2.70 -18.98 6.26
C ILE A 216 -1.20 -19.21 6.45
N PHE A 217 -0.53 -18.33 7.22
CA PHE A 217 0.89 -18.47 7.54
C PHE A 217 1.16 -19.71 8.39
N LYS A 218 0.33 -20.00 9.39
CA LYS A 218 0.46 -21.22 10.19
C LYS A 218 0.36 -22.48 9.34
N LYS A 219 -0.62 -22.56 8.44
CA LYS A 219 -0.81 -23.72 7.53
C LYS A 219 0.29 -23.82 6.48
N GLY A 220 0.74 -22.69 5.94
CA GLY A 220 1.87 -22.63 5.00
C GLY A 220 3.24 -22.84 5.67
N GLY A 221 3.30 -22.80 7.00
CA GLY A 221 4.51 -22.99 7.80
C GLY A 221 5.43 -21.76 7.84
N TRP A 222 4.93 -20.56 7.55
CA TRP A 222 5.73 -19.32 7.62
C TRP A 222 5.73 -18.77 9.05
N ASP A 223 6.88 -18.87 9.72
CA ASP A 223 7.14 -18.41 11.09
C ASP A 223 8.13 -17.22 11.15
N LYS A 224 8.57 -16.75 9.97
CA LYS A 224 9.47 -15.62 9.73
C LYS A 224 8.72 -14.27 9.72
N PRO A 225 9.42 -13.12 9.67
CA PRO A 225 8.75 -11.83 9.56
C PRO A 225 7.90 -11.72 8.29
N TYR A 226 6.86 -10.89 8.37
CA TYR A 226 6.01 -10.55 7.24
C TYR A 226 5.64 -9.06 7.26
N LEU A 227 5.14 -8.57 6.13
CA LEU A 227 4.50 -7.26 6.04
C LEU A 227 3.31 -7.31 5.09
N ILE A 228 2.40 -6.34 5.21
CA ILE A 228 1.27 -6.21 4.28
C ILE A 228 1.64 -5.16 3.23
N SER A 229 2.01 -5.60 2.03
CA SER A 229 2.52 -4.73 0.96
C SER A 229 1.43 -3.92 0.27
N GLU A 230 0.18 -4.35 0.41
CA GLU A 230 -1.01 -3.61 -0.01
C GLU A 230 -2.15 -3.93 0.95
N TYR A 231 -2.75 -2.89 1.51
CA TYR A 231 -4.07 -2.91 2.13
C TYR A 231 -4.78 -1.61 1.76
N GLY A 232 -6.11 -1.58 1.81
CA GLY A 232 -6.86 -0.37 1.44
C GLY A 232 -8.34 -0.61 1.46
N ALA A 233 -9.06 0.11 0.59
CA ALA A 233 -10.46 -0.18 0.30
C ALA A 233 -10.66 -1.67 -0.02
N GLN A 234 -11.82 -2.23 0.33
CA GLN A 234 -12.16 -3.60 -0.02
C GLN A 234 -12.01 -3.81 -1.53
N ALA A 235 -11.28 -4.84 -1.93
CA ALA A 235 -10.95 -5.04 -3.33
C ALA A 235 -12.17 -5.46 -4.15
N TYR A 236 -12.24 -5.09 -5.43
CA TYR A 236 -13.43 -5.32 -6.25
C TYR A 236 -13.81 -6.79 -6.38
N TRP A 237 -12.82 -7.69 -6.40
CA TRP A 237 -13.02 -9.13 -6.39
C TRP A 237 -13.56 -9.70 -5.06
N GLU A 238 -13.59 -8.89 -4.00
CA GLU A 238 -14.08 -9.26 -2.67
C GLU A 238 -15.46 -8.63 -2.35
N THR A 239 -15.97 -7.77 -3.23
CA THR A 239 -17.25 -7.07 -3.05
C THR A 239 -18.42 -7.86 -3.66
N PRO A 240 -19.66 -7.65 -3.18
CA PRO A 240 -20.85 -8.15 -3.86
C PRO A 240 -20.92 -7.60 -5.29
N THR A 241 -21.48 -8.39 -6.20
CA THR A 241 -21.69 -7.99 -7.59
C THR A 241 -23.18 -7.78 -7.89
N THR A 242 -23.46 -6.93 -8.87
CA THR A 242 -24.80 -6.79 -9.47
C THR A 242 -25.19 -8.05 -10.27
N PRO A 243 -26.46 -8.23 -10.66
CA PRO A 243 -26.88 -9.34 -11.52
C PRO A 243 -26.17 -9.42 -12.89
N TRP A 244 -25.60 -8.30 -13.37
CA TRP A 244 -24.76 -8.23 -14.58
C TRP A 244 -23.26 -8.21 -14.25
N GLU A 245 -22.88 -8.79 -13.11
CA GLU A 245 -21.51 -9.06 -12.66
C GLU A 245 -20.64 -7.80 -12.48
N ALA A 246 -21.23 -6.62 -12.30
CA ALA A 246 -20.48 -5.41 -11.92
C ALA A 246 -20.21 -5.38 -10.41
N PRO A 247 -18.94 -5.28 -9.96
CA PRO A 247 -18.60 -5.10 -8.55
C PRO A 247 -19.24 -3.84 -7.96
N ILE A 248 -19.80 -3.95 -6.76
CA ILE A 248 -20.40 -2.81 -6.05
C ILE A 248 -19.29 -2.09 -5.29
N GLU A 249 -19.01 -0.86 -5.70
CA GLU A 249 -17.93 -0.09 -5.09
C GLU A 249 -18.41 0.55 -3.79
N PRO A 250 -17.65 0.44 -2.69
CA PRO A 250 -18.00 1.12 -1.45
C PRO A 250 -17.87 2.65 -1.59
N THR A 251 -18.74 3.38 -0.89
CA THR A 251 -18.59 4.84 -0.71
C THR A 251 -17.29 5.18 0.03
N SER A 252 -16.81 6.42 -0.05
CA SER A 252 -15.62 6.85 0.70
C SER A 252 -15.74 6.63 2.21
N LEU A 253 -16.94 6.77 2.79
CA LEU A 253 -17.20 6.45 4.20
C LEU A 253 -17.07 4.95 4.48
N GLN A 254 -17.59 4.09 3.61
CA GLN A 254 -17.46 2.63 3.79
C GLN A 254 -16.00 2.18 3.63
N LYS A 255 -15.24 2.80 2.72
CA LYS A 255 -13.80 2.57 2.58
C LYS A 255 -13.06 2.95 3.87
N ASP A 256 -13.35 4.12 4.43
CA ASP A 256 -12.80 4.58 5.72
C ASP A 256 -13.07 3.58 6.85
N GLN A 257 -14.33 3.15 7.00
CA GLN A 257 -14.75 2.20 8.03
C GLN A 257 -14.03 0.85 7.88
N TYR A 258 -13.94 0.35 6.65
CA TYR A 258 -13.26 -0.90 6.34
C TYR A 258 -11.76 -0.83 6.67
N VAL A 259 -11.07 0.22 6.22
CA VAL A 259 -9.64 0.43 6.49
C VAL A 259 -9.39 0.60 7.99
N THR A 260 -10.28 1.29 8.71
CA THR A 260 -10.20 1.43 10.17
C THR A 260 -10.20 0.07 10.86
N GLN A 261 -11.11 -0.83 10.48
CA GLN A 261 -11.20 -2.18 11.03
C GLN A 261 -9.94 -2.99 10.73
N ILE A 262 -9.55 -3.07 9.46
CA ILE A 262 -8.39 -3.85 9.01
C ILE A 262 -7.13 -3.38 9.72
N TYR A 263 -6.86 -2.07 9.72
CA TYR A 263 -5.65 -1.54 10.32
C TYR A 263 -5.63 -1.77 11.83
N ARG A 264 -6.68 -1.40 12.57
CA ARG A 264 -6.66 -1.50 14.04
C ARG A 264 -6.51 -2.93 14.52
N ASN A 265 -7.19 -3.88 13.88
CA ASN A 265 -7.23 -5.26 14.37
C ASN A 265 -6.00 -6.08 13.95
N TYR A 266 -5.46 -5.84 12.75
CA TYR A 266 -4.47 -6.74 12.14
C TYR A 266 -3.12 -6.09 11.79
N ILE A 267 -3.00 -4.78 11.92
CA ILE A 267 -1.76 -4.05 11.59
C ILE A 267 -1.31 -3.21 12.79
N GLY A 268 -2.11 -2.23 13.18
CA GLY A 268 -1.88 -1.31 14.29
C GLY A 268 -1.85 -1.98 15.67
N SER A 269 -2.48 -3.15 15.80
CA SER A 269 -2.32 -4.04 16.97
C SER A 269 -0.90 -4.62 17.09
N ARG A 270 -0.09 -4.49 16.03
CA ARG A 270 1.27 -5.01 15.88
C ARG A 270 1.36 -6.51 16.21
N PRO A 271 0.70 -7.38 15.43
CA PRO A 271 0.80 -8.82 15.65
C PRO A 271 2.27 -9.28 15.61
N PRO A 272 2.62 -10.36 16.32
CA PRO A 272 3.95 -10.95 16.25
C PRO A 272 4.43 -11.10 14.80
N ASN A 273 5.69 -10.73 14.56
CA ASN A 273 6.36 -10.82 13.26
C ASN A 273 5.82 -9.90 12.14
N CYS A 274 4.80 -9.09 12.40
CA CYS A 274 4.34 -8.06 11.47
C CYS A 274 5.27 -6.83 11.51
N LEU A 275 5.89 -6.51 10.38
CA LEU A 275 6.81 -5.38 10.26
C LEU A 275 6.13 -4.07 9.84
N GLY A 276 4.82 -4.11 9.58
CA GLY A 276 3.99 -2.98 9.18
C GLY A 276 3.34 -3.18 7.82
N SER A 277 2.97 -2.09 7.18
CA SER A 277 2.07 -2.14 6.01
C SER A 277 2.18 -0.94 5.07
N TYR A 278 1.68 -1.09 3.84
CA TYR A 278 1.54 -0.03 2.85
C TYR A 278 0.09 0.17 2.39
N LEU A 279 -0.48 1.34 2.66
CA LEU A 279 -1.81 1.72 2.16
C LEU A 279 -1.77 1.83 0.63
N PHE A 280 -2.70 1.18 -0.06
CA PHE A 280 -2.81 1.19 -1.52
C PHE A 280 -4.17 1.76 -1.96
N TYR A 281 -4.23 2.66 -2.95
CA TYR A 281 -3.15 3.26 -3.75
C TYR A 281 -2.93 4.73 -3.36
N TRP A 282 -1.69 5.08 -2.98
CA TRP A 282 -1.29 6.46 -2.63
C TRP A 282 -1.10 7.32 -3.88
N GLY A 283 -2.22 7.66 -4.49
CA GLY A 283 -2.30 8.45 -5.71
C GLY A 283 -3.67 8.33 -6.35
N TYR A 284 -3.68 8.52 -7.67
CA TYR A 284 -4.84 8.34 -8.53
C TYR A 284 -4.50 7.30 -9.60
N LYS A 285 -5.36 6.29 -9.77
CA LYS A 285 -5.24 5.22 -10.77
C LYS A 285 -6.62 4.75 -11.20
N GLN A 286 -6.80 4.45 -12.48
CA GLN A 286 -7.94 3.69 -12.96
C GLN A 286 -7.70 2.20 -12.70
N GLU A 287 -8.58 1.58 -11.92
CA GLU A 287 -8.58 0.14 -11.65
C GLU A 287 -9.99 -0.31 -11.26
N GLU A 288 -10.70 -0.97 -12.19
CA GLU A 288 -12.19 -1.13 -12.23
C GLU A 288 -12.91 0.23 -12.33
N THR A 289 -12.66 1.14 -11.38
CA THR A 289 -13.06 2.54 -11.44
C THR A 289 -11.91 3.46 -10.99
N GLN A 290 -12.00 4.74 -11.37
CA GLN A 290 -11.02 5.76 -11.02
C GLN A 290 -11.03 6.11 -9.52
N THR A 291 -12.06 5.70 -8.79
CA THR A 291 -12.23 5.95 -7.36
C THR A 291 -11.92 4.73 -6.50
N TRP A 292 -11.74 3.53 -7.07
CA TRP A 292 -11.75 2.29 -6.28
C TRP A 292 -10.67 2.27 -5.21
N PHE A 293 -9.40 2.27 -5.63
CA PHE A 293 -8.23 2.25 -4.76
C PHE A 293 -7.57 3.62 -4.58
N SER A 294 -7.90 4.60 -5.42
CA SER A 294 -7.32 5.94 -5.37
C SER A 294 -7.66 6.66 -4.07
N VAL A 295 -6.63 7.08 -3.31
CA VAL A 295 -6.82 7.93 -2.12
C VAL A 295 -6.80 9.43 -2.46
N PHE A 296 -6.38 9.78 -3.68
CA PHE A 296 -6.51 11.12 -4.27
C PHE A 296 -7.33 11.06 -5.56
N ASP A 297 -8.02 12.14 -5.90
CA ASP A 297 -8.59 12.27 -7.25
C ASP A 297 -7.56 12.79 -8.27
N GLU A 298 -7.98 12.89 -9.53
CA GLU A 298 -7.15 13.36 -10.64
C GLU A 298 -6.59 14.77 -10.43
N GLN A 299 -7.27 15.62 -9.64
CA GLN A 299 -6.82 16.97 -9.31
C GLN A 299 -5.97 17.01 -8.01
N GLY A 300 -5.67 15.83 -7.46
CA GLY A 300 -4.89 15.63 -6.23
C GLY A 300 -5.62 16.02 -4.96
N ARG A 301 -6.96 16.10 -4.97
CA ARG A 301 -7.75 16.31 -3.75
C ARG A 301 -7.74 15.02 -2.93
N SER A 302 -7.53 15.12 -1.62
CA SER A 302 -7.44 13.94 -0.75
C SER A 302 -8.83 13.43 -0.35
N SER A 303 -8.94 12.11 -0.30
CA SER A 303 -10.13 11.42 0.24
C SER A 303 -10.07 11.26 1.76
N PRO A 304 -11.17 10.88 2.43
CA PRO A 304 -11.18 10.58 3.87
C PRO A 304 -10.12 9.56 4.31
N LEU A 305 -9.64 8.69 3.42
CA LEU A 305 -8.58 7.74 3.74
C LEU A 305 -7.26 8.40 4.12
N VAL A 306 -6.96 9.60 3.60
CA VAL A 306 -5.76 10.36 3.97
C VAL A 306 -5.85 10.85 5.42
N ASP A 307 -7.01 11.38 5.82
CA ASP A 307 -7.28 11.80 7.19
C ASP A 307 -7.23 10.63 8.16
N LEU A 308 -7.81 9.50 7.74
CA LEU A 308 -7.82 8.28 8.49
C LEU A 308 -6.42 7.78 8.78
N VAL A 309 -5.56 7.66 7.76
CA VAL A 309 -4.20 7.17 8.01
C VAL A 309 -3.38 8.14 8.84
N GLN A 310 -3.62 9.45 8.72
CA GLN A 310 -3.02 10.41 9.66
C GLN A 310 -3.41 10.12 11.11
N LEU A 311 -4.69 9.89 11.37
CA LEU A 311 -5.17 9.50 12.70
C LEU A 311 -4.55 8.17 13.16
N LEU A 312 -4.52 7.15 12.29
CA LEU A 312 -4.02 5.82 12.63
C LEU A 312 -2.50 5.80 12.85
N TRP A 313 -1.74 6.65 12.16
CA TRP A 313 -0.29 6.68 12.26
C TRP A 313 0.23 7.59 13.37
N THR A 314 -0.44 8.73 13.60
CA THR A 314 0.02 9.77 14.54
C THR A 314 -0.81 9.86 15.82
N GLY A 315 -1.99 9.24 15.86
CA GLY A 315 -2.97 9.41 16.92
C GLY A 315 -3.71 10.75 16.88
N LYS A 316 -3.51 11.57 15.83
CA LYS A 316 -4.11 12.91 15.70
C LYS A 316 -4.86 13.04 14.38
N LYS A 317 -6.05 13.63 14.44
CA LYS A 317 -6.80 14.03 13.24
C LYS A 317 -6.11 15.21 12.53
N PRO A 318 -6.32 15.40 11.23
CA PRO A 318 -5.96 16.65 10.57
C PRO A 318 -6.81 17.81 11.13
N ALA A 319 -6.35 19.04 10.89
CA ALA A 319 -7.03 20.25 11.35
C ALA A 319 -8.37 20.49 10.64
N ASN A 320 -8.47 20.03 9.40
CA ASN A 320 -9.68 20.02 8.58
C ASN A 320 -9.78 18.63 7.93
N GLN A 321 -10.98 18.07 7.89
CA GLN A 321 -11.25 16.71 7.45
C GLN A 321 -12.09 16.74 6.17
N ALA A 322 -11.89 15.74 5.33
CA ALA A 322 -12.66 15.53 4.13
C ALA A 322 -14.16 15.39 4.42
N PRO A 323 -15.02 15.78 3.45
CA PRO A 323 -16.45 15.59 3.58
C PRO A 323 -16.79 14.10 3.71
N VAL A 324 -17.96 13.84 4.28
CA VAL A 324 -18.48 12.50 4.53
C VAL A 324 -19.72 12.27 3.67
N VAL A 325 -19.68 11.26 2.80
CA VAL A 325 -20.89 10.76 2.14
C VAL A 325 -21.62 9.80 3.08
N GLN A 326 -22.82 10.17 3.49
CA GLN A 326 -23.68 9.31 4.32
C GLN A 326 -24.46 8.31 3.46
N SER A 327 -24.96 8.74 2.30
CA SER A 327 -25.67 7.88 1.35
C SER A 327 -25.77 8.51 -0.03
N LEU A 328 -26.01 7.66 -1.03
CA LEU A 328 -26.42 8.05 -2.37
C LEU A 328 -27.83 7.49 -2.61
N LEU A 329 -28.79 8.38 -2.86
CA LEU A 329 -30.18 8.02 -3.08
C LEU A 329 -30.51 8.09 -4.56
N ILE A 330 -31.15 7.05 -5.09
CA ILE A 330 -31.70 7.00 -6.46
C ILE A 330 -33.21 6.89 -6.36
N ASP A 331 -33.93 7.85 -6.94
CA ASP A 331 -35.39 7.99 -6.84
C ASP A 331 -35.89 7.91 -5.38
N GLY A 332 -35.12 8.49 -4.45
CA GLY A 332 -35.40 8.51 -3.01
C GLY A 332 -35.02 7.24 -2.24
N GLN A 333 -34.39 6.26 -2.90
CA GLN A 333 -34.02 4.97 -2.29
C GLN A 333 -32.51 4.82 -2.16
N ASN A 334 -32.05 4.29 -1.03
CA ASN A 334 -30.64 3.93 -0.82
C ASN A 334 -30.37 2.53 -1.41
N ILE A 335 -30.13 2.48 -2.71
CA ILE A 335 -29.85 1.25 -3.47
C ILE A 335 -28.49 1.33 -4.13
N THR A 336 -27.79 0.20 -4.22
CA THR A 336 -26.44 0.11 -4.80
C THR A 336 -26.46 -0.13 -6.31
N HIS A 337 -27.55 -0.71 -6.82
CA HIS A 337 -27.74 -0.97 -8.24
C HIS A 337 -29.20 -1.08 -8.66
N LYS A 338 -29.47 -0.90 -9.97
CA LYS A 338 -30.79 -1.10 -10.59
C LYS A 338 -30.69 -1.38 -12.09
N SER A 339 -31.57 -2.22 -12.61
CA SER A 339 -31.83 -2.30 -14.05
C SER A 339 -32.99 -1.39 -14.41
N PHE A 340 -32.82 -0.61 -15.47
CA PHE A 340 -33.85 0.25 -16.04
C PHE A 340 -34.22 -0.23 -17.44
N THR A 341 -35.50 -0.15 -17.78
CA THR A 341 -35.97 -0.30 -19.16
C THR A 341 -35.72 1.00 -19.91
N GLY A 342 -35.25 0.92 -21.16
CA GLY A 342 -34.78 2.07 -21.97
C GLY A 342 -35.83 3.12 -22.38
N SER A 343 -36.95 3.24 -21.68
CA SER A 343 -37.95 4.27 -21.94
C SER A 343 -37.45 5.66 -21.48
N PRO A 344 -37.83 6.77 -22.14
CA PRO A 344 -37.45 8.10 -21.70
C PRO A 344 -38.04 8.42 -20.31
N SER A 345 -37.23 8.26 -19.27
CA SER A 345 -37.56 8.64 -17.90
C SER A 345 -36.44 9.46 -17.28
N PHE A 346 -36.83 10.52 -16.56
CA PHE A 346 -35.93 11.26 -15.70
C PHE A 346 -35.82 10.53 -14.36
N HIS A 347 -34.60 10.31 -13.91
CA HIS A 347 -34.31 9.78 -12.58
C HIS A 347 -33.68 10.85 -11.72
N ARG A 348 -33.90 10.76 -10.41
CA ARG A 348 -33.30 11.68 -9.44
C ARG A 348 -32.18 10.98 -8.68
N ALA A 349 -31.02 11.62 -8.61
CA ALA A 349 -29.96 11.21 -7.69
C ALA A 349 -29.74 12.29 -6.63
N GLN A 350 -29.47 11.87 -5.38
CA GLN A 350 -29.16 12.77 -4.28
C GLN A 350 -27.98 12.22 -3.47
N LEU A 351 -26.92 13.01 -3.35
CA LEU A 351 -25.78 12.72 -2.50
C LEU A 351 -26.02 13.38 -1.14
N VAL A 352 -26.15 12.56 -0.10
CA VAL A 352 -26.32 13.05 1.28
C VAL A 352 -24.94 13.15 1.91
N THR A 353 -24.48 14.38 2.14
CA THR A 353 -23.13 14.67 2.64
C THR A 353 -23.12 15.62 3.82
N THR A 354 -22.11 15.47 4.67
CA THR A 354 -21.80 16.41 5.74
C THR A 354 -20.32 16.76 5.71
N ASP A 355 -19.98 17.98 6.12
CA ASP A 355 -18.61 18.40 6.36
C ASP A 355 -18.35 18.49 7.88
N PRO A 356 -17.29 17.87 8.42
CA PRO A 356 -17.03 17.88 9.86
C PRO A 356 -16.81 19.29 10.45
N GLU A 357 -16.19 20.18 9.68
CA GLU A 357 -15.95 21.58 10.06
C GLU A 357 -17.04 22.54 9.57
N ARG A 358 -18.04 22.02 8.84
CA ARG A 358 -19.16 22.75 8.23
C ARG A 358 -18.71 23.69 7.10
N ASP A 359 -17.67 23.30 6.38
CA ASP A 359 -17.27 23.98 5.17
C ASP A 359 -18.38 23.89 4.10
N SER A 360 -18.35 24.86 3.18
CA SER A 360 -19.26 24.84 2.04
C SER A 360 -18.88 23.73 1.07
N LEU A 361 -19.87 22.94 0.66
CA LEU A 361 -19.69 21.83 -0.26
C LEU A 361 -20.11 22.18 -1.69
N THR A 362 -19.32 21.72 -2.65
CA THR A 362 -19.65 21.71 -4.08
C THR A 362 -19.68 20.28 -4.59
N TYR A 363 -20.39 20.05 -5.70
CA TYR A 363 -20.62 18.70 -6.20
C TYR A 363 -20.21 18.56 -7.67
N HIS A 364 -19.90 17.33 -8.05
CA HIS A 364 -19.74 16.93 -9.43
C HIS A 364 -20.36 15.55 -9.65
N TRP A 365 -20.93 15.36 -10.84
CA TRP A 365 -21.58 14.12 -11.23
C TRP A 365 -21.21 13.76 -12.65
N GLU A 366 -20.97 12.48 -12.89
CA GLU A 366 -20.69 11.95 -14.23
C GLU A 366 -21.27 10.55 -14.40
N ILE A 367 -21.70 10.23 -15.62
CA ILE A 367 -22.11 8.87 -15.98
C ILE A 367 -21.06 8.32 -16.94
N LYS A 368 -20.52 7.15 -16.65
CA LYS A 368 -19.60 6.43 -17.52
C LYS A 368 -20.17 5.06 -17.86
N ARG A 369 -19.77 4.54 -19.02
CA ARG A 369 -19.95 3.12 -19.32
C ARG A 369 -19.06 2.31 -18.37
N ARG A 370 -19.49 1.11 -17.97
CA ARG A 370 -18.65 0.20 -17.19
C ARG A 370 -17.39 -0.12 -17.99
N ALA A 371 -16.24 -0.06 -17.32
CA ALA A 371 -14.97 -0.51 -17.88
C ALA A 371 -15.08 -1.98 -18.31
N GLN A 372 -14.46 -2.31 -19.44
CA GLN A 372 -14.28 -3.70 -19.86
C GLN A 372 -12.93 -4.21 -19.37
N HIS A 373 -12.68 -5.52 -19.38
CA HIS A 373 -11.35 -6.09 -19.09
C HIS A 373 -10.37 -5.80 -20.24
N SER A 374 -10.08 -4.52 -20.46
CA SER A 374 -9.17 -3.98 -21.48
C SER A 374 -8.34 -2.83 -20.89
N ALA A 375 -7.75 -1.96 -21.71
CA ALA A 375 -6.94 -0.82 -21.23
C ALA A 375 -7.73 0.19 -20.37
N ASP A 376 -9.06 0.16 -20.42
CA ASP A 376 -9.95 0.94 -19.55
C ASP A 376 -10.21 0.28 -18.19
N TYR A 377 -9.85 -1.00 -18.02
CA TYR A 377 -9.90 -1.72 -16.75
C TYR A 377 -8.84 -1.22 -15.79
N VAL A 378 -7.60 -1.19 -16.28
CA VAL A 378 -6.39 -0.74 -15.58
C VAL A 378 -5.65 0.17 -16.55
N GLY A 379 -5.64 1.47 -16.27
CA GLY A 379 -5.00 2.45 -17.15
C GLY A 379 -5.75 3.76 -17.28
N THR A 380 -6.50 3.94 -18.38
CA THR A 380 -7.18 5.22 -18.67
C THR A 380 -8.70 5.07 -18.56
N PRO A 381 -9.37 5.86 -17.70
CA PRO A 381 -10.81 5.78 -17.54
C PRO A 381 -11.54 6.20 -18.82
N LEU A 382 -12.69 5.57 -19.10
CA LEU A 382 -13.57 6.03 -20.18
C LEU A 382 -14.08 7.46 -19.89
N PRO A 383 -14.25 8.30 -20.92
CA PRO A 383 -14.81 9.63 -20.75
C PRO A 383 -16.27 9.56 -20.30
N ALA A 384 -16.69 10.59 -19.57
CA ALA A 384 -18.08 10.78 -19.19
C ALA A 384 -19.00 10.94 -20.41
N LEU A 385 -20.20 10.35 -20.34
CA LEU A 385 -21.25 10.53 -21.33
C LEU A 385 -21.88 11.92 -21.17
N LYS A 386 -21.92 12.67 -22.27
CA LYS A 386 -22.43 14.04 -22.31
C LYS A 386 -23.95 14.08 -22.47
N GLY A 387 -24.59 15.14 -21.94
CA GLY A 387 -26.02 15.41 -22.13
C GLY A 387 -26.97 14.53 -21.33
N LEU A 388 -26.46 13.67 -20.44
CA LEU A 388 -27.28 12.83 -19.57
C LEU A 388 -27.66 13.52 -18.26
N ILE A 389 -26.90 14.52 -17.83
CA ILE A 389 -27.13 15.28 -16.58
C ILE A 389 -27.26 16.75 -16.96
N GLN A 390 -28.32 17.42 -16.49
CA GLN A 390 -28.58 18.83 -16.82
C GLN A 390 -27.71 19.79 -16.00
N GLU A 391 -27.67 19.59 -14.68
CA GLU A 391 -26.85 20.36 -13.74
C GLU A 391 -26.02 19.39 -12.92
N THR A 392 -24.70 19.60 -12.86
CA THR A 392 -23.77 18.72 -12.14
C THR A 392 -23.27 19.31 -10.82
N SER A 393 -23.69 20.52 -10.44
CA SER A 393 -23.15 21.25 -9.28
C SER A 393 -23.95 21.06 -7.99
N GLY A 394 -25.17 20.53 -8.08
CA GLY A 394 -26.07 20.35 -6.93
C GLY A 394 -25.84 19.05 -6.17
N ALA A 395 -26.20 19.05 -4.88
CA ALA A 395 -26.29 17.83 -4.07
C ALA A 395 -27.39 16.87 -4.57
N SER A 396 -28.36 17.38 -5.34
CA SER A 396 -29.36 16.60 -6.07
C SER A 396 -29.28 16.94 -7.54
N ILE A 397 -29.40 15.92 -8.39
CA ILE A 397 -29.44 16.07 -9.85
C ILE A 397 -30.61 15.28 -10.44
N THR A 398 -30.98 15.64 -11.66
CA THR A 398 -31.77 14.79 -12.55
C THR A 398 -30.86 14.23 -13.64
N PHE A 399 -31.08 12.96 -14.00
CA PHE A 399 -30.34 12.32 -15.09
C PHE A 399 -31.24 11.49 -15.99
N ASN A 400 -30.83 11.39 -17.26
CA ASN A 400 -31.42 10.53 -18.27
C ASN A 400 -30.63 9.23 -18.41
N LEU A 401 -31.33 8.17 -18.79
CA LEU A 401 -30.69 6.90 -19.15
C LEU A 401 -29.97 7.03 -20.51
N PRO A 402 -28.77 6.43 -20.67
CA PRO A 402 -28.16 6.23 -21.98
C PRO A 402 -29.10 5.49 -22.93
N ARG A 403 -29.11 5.88 -24.21
CA ARG A 403 -29.95 5.22 -25.23
C ARG A 403 -29.46 3.82 -25.61
N GLN A 404 -28.16 3.59 -25.50
CA GLN A 404 -27.58 2.28 -25.80
C GLN A 404 -27.81 1.35 -24.61
N PRO A 405 -28.32 0.13 -24.82
CA PRO A 405 -28.32 -0.89 -23.78
C PRO A 405 -26.90 -1.19 -23.30
N GLY A 406 -26.77 -1.48 -22.00
CA GLY A 406 -25.48 -1.79 -21.41
C GLY A 406 -25.37 -1.42 -19.94
N SER A 407 -24.20 -1.68 -19.36
CA SER A 407 -23.88 -1.37 -17.97
C SER A 407 -23.16 -0.03 -17.86
N TYR A 408 -23.59 0.77 -16.89
CA TYR A 408 -23.15 2.12 -16.63
C TYR A 408 -22.94 2.33 -15.12
N ARG A 409 -22.25 3.41 -14.79
CA ARG A 409 -22.07 3.86 -13.41
C ARG A 409 -22.25 5.37 -13.33
N LEU A 410 -23.08 5.81 -12.40
CA LEU A 410 -23.22 7.20 -12.01
C LEU A 410 -22.24 7.45 -10.86
N PHE A 411 -21.27 8.34 -11.05
CA PHE A 411 -20.34 8.79 -10.02
C PHE A 411 -20.80 10.12 -9.44
N ALA A 412 -20.60 10.26 -8.12
CA ALA A 412 -20.95 11.43 -7.35
C ALA A 412 -19.74 11.84 -6.49
N TYR A 413 -19.40 13.11 -6.56
CA TYR A 413 -18.29 13.71 -5.84
C TYR A 413 -18.79 14.89 -5.01
N ALA A 414 -18.36 14.98 -3.76
CA ALA A 414 -18.52 16.16 -2.92
C ALA A 414 -17.13 16.71 -2.58
N TYR A 415 -16.94 18.01 -2.77
CA TYR A 415 -15.70 18.72 -2.51
C TYR A 415 -15.94 19.82 -1.49
N ASP A 416 -14.98 20.00 -0.60
CA ASP A 416 -14.94 21.12 0.33
C ASP A 416 -14.04 22.27 -0.19
N THR A 417 -13.79 23.26 0.68
CA THR A 417 -12.91 24.40 0.39
C THR A 417 -11.43 24.13 0.65
N HIS A 418 -11.06 22.92 1.12
CA HIS A 418 -9.71 22.57 1.58
C HIS A 418 -9.03 21.50 0.70
N ARG A 419 -9.56 21.30 -0.51
CA ARG A 419 -9.10 20.30 -1.49
C ARG A 419 -9.30 18.86 -1.02
N HIS A 420 -10.43 18.58 -0.40
CA HIS A 420 -10.86 17.22 -0.15
C HIS A 420 -11.93 16.75 -1.13
N VAL A 421 -12.11 15.44 -1.20
CA VAL A 421 -13.13 14.78 -2.02
C VAL A 421 -13.73 13.59 -1.29
N ALA A 422 -15.06 13.54 -1.25
CA ALA A 422 -15.81 12.36 -0.84
C ALA A 422 -16.54 11.77 -2.05
N THR A 423 -16.63 10.44 -2.11
CA THR A 423 -17.08 9.75 -3.31
C THR A 423 -18.16 8.73 -3.01
N ALA A 424 -19.11 8.62 -3.93
CA ALA A 424 -20.04 7.50 -4.03
C ALA A 424 -20.36 7.24 -5.49
N ASN A 425 -20.90 6.07 -5.76
CA ASN A 425 -21.41 5.77 -7.08
C ASN A 425 -22.53 4.73 -7.04
N PHE A 426 -23.20 4.60 -8.17
CA PHE A 426 -24.33 3.72 -8.37
C PHE A 426 -24.19 2.99 -9.70
N ALA A 427 -24.19 1.65 -9.66
CA ALA A 427 -24.12 0.83 -10.85
C ALA A 427 -25.51 0.60 -11.43
N PHE A 428 -25.70 0.78 -12.73
CA PHE A 428 -26.99 0.48 -13.35
C PHE A 428 -26.85 -0.15 -14.72
N GLN A 429 -27.89 -0.85 -15.15
CA GLN A 429 -27.98 -1.42 -16.49
C GLN A 429 -29.19 -0.83 -17.20
N VAL A 430 -29.01 -0.48 -18.48
CA VAL A 430 -30.13 -0.17 -19.38
C VAL A 430 -30.38 -1.41 -20.22
N THR A 431 -31.59 -1.96 -20.14
CA THR A 431 -32.04 -3.08 -20.97
C THR A 431 -32.88 -2.57 -22.13
N GLU A 432 -32.98 -3.37 -23.18
CA GLU A 432 -33.97 -3.14 -24.23
C GLU A 432 -35.37 -3.13 -23.61
N SER A 433 -36.23 -2.24 -24.11
CA SER A 433 -37.67 -2.36 -23.89
C SER A 433 -38.13 -3.64 -24.56
N GLU A 434 -38.79 -4.54 -23.82
CA GLU A 434 -39.53 -5.64 -24.43
C GLU A 434 -40.43 -5.04 -25.50
N SER A 435 -40.22 -5.41 -26.76
CA SER A 435 -41.17 -5.11 -27.82
C SER A 435 -42.43 -5.89 -27.48
N ASP A 436 -43.53 -5.18 -27.22
CA ASP A 436 -44.87 -5.77 -27.17
C ASP A 436 -45.07 -6.57 -28.47
N ASN A 437 -45.02 -7.90 -28.37
CA ASN A 437 -45.37 -8.83 -29.44
C ASN A 437 -46.88 -9.08 -29.43
#